data_AF-C6HJK5-F1
#
_entry.id   AF-C6HJK5-F1
#
_cell.length_a   1.000
_cell.length_b   1.000
_cell.length_c   1.000
_cell.angle_alpha   90.00
_cell.angle_beta   90.00
_cell.angle_gamma   90.00
#
_symmetry.space_group_name_H-M   'P 1'
#
loop_
_entity.id
_entity.type
_entity.pdbx_description
1 polymer ?
#
loop_
_entity_poly.entity_id
_entity_poly.type
_entity_poly.pdbx_seq_one_letter_code
_entity_poly.pdbx_strand_id
1 'polypeptide(L)'
;MGLDPGDLTRSSSPSGSEASQPKSRAQAVDRMSLTPAEVDFCSPFVITEIHIKDKNYRRYAASVDRALSLFDTALQEWADYISFLSRLLKALQSHPPSLPIIPSKTIVARRLAQCLNPSLPSGVHQKALEVYGYIFSILEPDRLSRDLALYLPGIAPTLSFASLTVRPLFLSLVEAYIVDLDPSALRPALKSIILALLPGLEEETSEDFEAAIRIVNKFRKINLREDSLSDSNNDTSSQYFWQCLFLASITNPSRRLGVLAYLNRYLPKLGGTSPWLIHSESGKADRGSSLLSIADSIIMPEPGLLIRCFATGLSDEQLLVQRNFLDLLVTHLPLHSPVLQNRTTPNDLEILVAAAAGVVTRRDMSLNRRLWSWLLGPETSNGAQELSLGEAEPQLSSGHEASRVFDYENAKFQKSKAAQDITVFDGSLGSGRTSCSSNIPPSYA
;
A
#
# COMPACT_ATOMS: atom_id res chain seq x y z
N MET A 1 -44.47 25.74 -1.29
CA MET A 1 -45.71 25.45 -0.54
C MET A 1 -45.29 24.82 0.76
N GLY A 2 -45.41 25.56 1.86
CA GLY A 2 -45.26 25.00 3.19
C GLY A 2 -46.52 24.22 3.58
N LEU A 3 -46.42 23.41 4.63
CA LEU A 3 -47.35 23.36 5.76
C LEU A 3 -46.74 22.46 6.86
N ASP A 4 -46.79 23.00 8.07
CA ASP A 4 -46.24 22.51 9.35
C ASP A 4 -47.18 21.46 10.00
N PRO A 5 -46.73 20.74 11.06
CA PRO A 5 -47.42 19.64 11.71
C PRO A 5 -48.19 20.04 12.99
N GLY A 6 -49.17 19.21 13.35
CA GLY A 6 -49.94 19.18 14.60
C GLY A 6 -50.96 18.05 14.43
N ASP A 7 -51.19 17.12 15.32
CA ASP A 7 -51.45 17.21 16.75
C ASP A 7 -51.46 15.75 17.27
N LEU A 8 -51.16 15.50 18.56
CA LEU A 8 -51.86 14.50 19.39
C LEU A 8 -51.33 14.55 20.84
N THR A 9 -52.08 15.34 21.60
CA THR A 9 -52.33 15.43 23.04
C THR A 9 -51.86 14.35 24.04
N ARG A 10 -51.42 14.90 25.18
CA ARG A 10 -51.22 14.38 26.55
C ARG A 10 -52.31 13.45 27.12
N SER A 11 -51.90 12.59 28.04
CA SER A 11 -52.64 12.29 29.29
C SER A 11 -51.66 12.08 30.47
N SER A 12 -52.16 12.32 31.68
CA SER A 12 -51.41 12.65 32.90
C SER A 12 -51.71 11.71 34.07
N SER A 13 -50.64 11.17 34.71
CA SER A 13 -50.40 10.88 36.16
C SER A 13 -51.37 9.93 36.92
N PRO A 14 -51.07 9.42 38.16
CA PRO A 14 -50.00 9.77 39.13
C PRO A 14 -49.32 8.61 39.92
N SER A 15 -48.29 8.99 40.72
CA SER A 15 -47.78 8.41 42.01
C SER A 15 -47.40 6.91 42.07
N GLY A 16 -46.31 6.42 42.67
CA GLY A 16 -45.24 6.95 43.54
C GLY A 16 -44.60 5.71 44.22
N SER A 17 -43.29 5.72 44.46
CA SER A 17 -42.64 5.09 45.63
C SER A 17 -41.11 5.10 45.48
N GLU A 18 -40.49 5.60 46.53
CA GLU A 18 -39.06 5.64 46.81
C GLU A 18 -38.46 4.23 46.94
N ALA A 19 -37.24 4.05 46.43
CA ALA A 19 -36.27 3.12 47.00
C ALA A 19 -34.87 3.68 46.80
N SER A 20 -34.23 3.97 47.93
CA SER A 20 -32.94 4.60 48.13
C SER A 20 -31.80 3.58 48.06
N GLN A 21 -30.70 3.93 47.38
CA GLN A 21 -29.38 3.31 47.58
C GLN A 21 -28.24 4.33 47.40
N PRO A 22 -27.08 4.11 48.05
CA PRO A 22 -26.42 5.14 48.85
C PRO A 22 -25.28 5.87 48.13
N LYS A 23 -25.06 7.13 48.54
CA LYS A 23 -23.88 7.94 48.23
C LYS A 23 -22.64 7.34 48.92
N SER A 24 -21.65 6.89 48.17
CA SER A 24 -20.32 6.57 48.70
C SER A 24 -19.46 7.84 48.78
N ARG A 25 -19.48 8.42 49.98
CA ARG A 25 -18.39 9.11 50.70
C ARG A 25 -17.11 9.40 49.90
N ALA A 26 -16.92 10.67 49.54
CA ALA A 26 -15.61 11.24 49.25
C ALA A 26 -14.74 11.13 50.52
N GLN A 27 -13.71 10.28 50.47
CA GLN A 27 -12.62 10.30 51.44
C GLN A 27 -11.45 11.06 50.83
N ALA A 28 -11.07 12.12 51.51
CA ALA A 28 -9.81 12.81 51.34
C ALA A 28 -8.67 11.78 51.48
N VAL A 29 -7.91 11.57 50.41
CA VAL A 29 -6.64 10.87 50.47
C VAL A 29 -5.57 11.96 50.59
N ASP A 30 -5.06 12.05 51.82
CA ASP A 30 -3.94 12.86 52.23
C ASP A 30 -2.68 12.49 51.43
N ARG A 31 -1.73 13.42 51.37
CA ARG A 31 -0.44 13.29 50.65
C ARG A 31 0.22 11.93 50.88
N MET A 32 0.16 11.05 49.88
CA MET A 32 0.96 9.82 49.82
C MET A 32 1.94 9.96 48.65
N SER A 33 3.22 10.12 48.97
CA SER A 33 4.32 9.99 48.03
C SER A 33 4.41 8.53 47.57
N LEU A 34 3.80 8.22 46.42
CA LEU A 34 3.84 6.90 45.81
C LEU A 34 5.21 6.64 45.16
N THR A 35 5.65 5.39 45.25
CA THR A 35 6.91 4.94 44.65
C THR A 35 6.73 4.64 43.16
N PRO A 36 7.81 4.62 42.34
CA PRO A 36 7.69 4.49 40.88
C PRO A 36 6.94 3.24 40.38
N ALA A 37 6.85 2.19 41.19
CA ALA A 37 6.26 0.90 40.79
C ALA A 37 4.71 0.85 40.85
N GLU A 38 4.04 1.77 41.55
CA GLU A 38 2.58 1.75 41.70
C GLU A 38 1.84 2.54 40.59
N VAL A 39 2.58 3.27 39.75
CA VAL A 39 2.02 4.08 38.65
C VAL A 39 1.57 3.21 37.47
N ASP A 40 2.20 2.05 37.27
CA ASP A 40 1.96 1.18 36.12
C ASP A 40 0.63 0.40 36.17
N PHE A 41 0.01 0.28 37.36
CA PHE A 41 -1.29 -0.39 37.53
C PHE A 41 -2.50 0.55 37.50
N CYS A 42 -2.30 1.85 37.32
CA CYS A 42 -3.40 2.81 37.29
C CYS A 42 -4.02 2.92 35.89
N SER A 43 -5.36 2.92 35.82
CA SER A 43 -6.10 3.11 34.57
C SER A 43 -5.63 4.39 33.84
N PRO A 44 -5.55 4.41 32.50
CA PRO A 44 -5.16 5.58 31.72
C PRO A 44 -5.96 6.85 32.07
N PHE A 45 -7.21 6.68 32.51
CA PHE A 45 -8.07 7.75 32.96
C PHE A 45 -7.55 8.44 34.25
N VAL A 46 -7.07 7.65 35.22
CA VAL A 46 -6.58 8.14 36.51
C VAL A 46 -5.24 8.88 36.35
N ILE A 47 -4.35 8.39 35.48
CA ILE A 47 -3.08 9.05 35.14
C ILE A 47 -3.36 10.44 34.52
N THR A 48 -4.33 10.52 33.61
CA THR A 48 -4.70 11.78 32.96
C THR A 48 -5.24 12.80 33.98
N GLU A 49 -6.07 12.38 34.94
CA GLU A 49 -6.61 13.27 35.99
C GLU A 49 -5.54 13.79 36.97
N ILE A 50 -4.55 12.97 37.33
CA ILE A 50 -3.46 13.37 38.24
C ILE A 50 -2.62 14.47 37.58
N HIS A 51 -2.35 14.35 36.28
CA HIS A 51 -1.50 15.30 35.56
C HIS A 51 -2.20 16.62 35.21
N ILE A 52 -3.53 16.62 35.03
CA ILE A 52 -4.31 17.86 34.79
C ILE A 52 -4.15 18.87 35.95
N LYS A 53 -3.90 18.40 37.17
CA LYS A 53 -3.70 19.27 38.34
C LYS A 53 -2.31 19.90 38.42
N ASP A 54 -1.33 19.44 37.65
CA ASP A 54 0.00 20.04 37.61
C ASP A 54 -0.03 21.43 36.96
N LYS A 55 0.61 22.41 37.59
CA LYS A 55 0.76 23.78 37.08
C LYS A 55 1.58 23.80 35.79
N ASN A 56 2.58 22.93 35.67
CA ASN A 56 3.45 22.86 34.50
C ASN A 56 2.67 22.29 33.30
N TYR A 57 1.90 21.22 33.53
CA TYR A 57 1.00 20.66 32.51
C TYR A 57 -0.02 21.69 32.03
N ARG A 58 -0.68 22.43 32.93
CA ARG A 58 -1.66 23.46 32.54
C ARG A 58 -1.06 24.58 31.68
N ARG A 59 0.18 24.99 31.96
CA ARG A 59 0.89 25.99 31.14
C ARG A 59 1.22 25.43 29.76
N TYR A 60 1.69 24.19 29.70
CA TYR A 60 1.99 23.47 28.48
C TYR A 60 0.72 23.28 27.61
N ALA A 61 -0.36 22.75 28.18
CA ALA A 61 -1.65 22.60 27.51
C ALA A 61 -2.18 23.93 26.97
N ALA A 62 -2.16 25.00 27.77
CA ALA A 62 -2.58 26.33 27.33
C ALA A 62 -1.70 26.90 26.20
N SER A 63 -0.43 26.49 26.10
CA SER A 63 0.46 26.86 24.99
C SER A 63 0.07 26.14 23.70
N VAL A 64 -0.24 24.84 23.80
CA VAL A 64 -0.73 24.02 22.68
C VAL A 64 -2.08 24.54 22.19
N ASP A 65 -3.03 24.81 23.08
CA ASP A 65 -4.36 25.33 22.71
C ASP A 65 -4.27 26.71 22.03
N ARG A 66 -3.35 27.58 22.49
CA ARG A 66 -3.05 28.85 21.81
C ARG A 66 -2.45 28.68 20.42
N ALA A 67 -1.65 27.63 20.20
CA ALA A 67 -1.17 27.31 18.86
C ALA A 67 -2.31 26.78 17.99
N LEU A 68 -3.18 25.92 18.54
CA LEU A 68 -4.34 25.36 17.84
C LEU A 68 -5.35 26.43 17.42
N SER A 69 -5.58 27.47 18.24
CA SER A 69 -6.50 28.56 17.87
C SER A 69 -6.08 29.33 16.62
N LEU A 70 -4.77 29.38 16.31
CA LEU A 70 -4.27 30.03 15.09
C LEU A 70 -4.76 29.32 13.82
N PHE A 71 -5.01 28.02 13.90
CA PHE A 71 -5.55 27.26 12.78
C PHE A 71 -6.94 27.76 12.37
N ASP A 72 -7.78 28.13 13.34
CA ASP A 72 -9.17 28.49 13.10
C ASP A 72 -9.33 29.95 12.65
N THR A 73 -8.42 30.84 13.07
CA THR A 73 -8.57 32.28 12.84
C THR A 73 -7.69 32.86 11.73
N ALA A 74 -6.60 32.18 11.34
CA ALA A 74 -5.52 32.82 10.58
C ALA A 74 -5.09 32.11 9.29
N LEU A 75 -5.70 31.00 8.90
CA LEU A 75 -5.28 30.26 7.69
C LEU A 75 -5.97 30.81 6.44
N GLN A 76 -5.29 31.69 5.70
CA GLN A 76 -5.71 32.08 4.35
C GLN A 76 -4.71 31.63 3.29
N GLU A 77 -3.43 31.55 3.62
CA GLU A 77 -2.36 31.18 2.71
C GLU A 77 -1.52 30.00 3.21
N TRP A 78 -0.78 29.35 2.31
CA TRP A 78 0.08 28.21 2.66
C TRP A 78 1.18 28.57 3.69
N ALA A 79 1.64 29.82 3.71
CA ALA A 79 2.64 30.30 4.68
C ALA A 79 2.09 30.31 6.12
N ASP A 80 0.78 30.50 6.29
CA ASP A 80 0.12 30.47 7.60
C ASP A 80 0.14 29.06 8.18
N TYR A 81 0.05 28.02 7.34
CA TYR A 81 0.18 26.62 7.78
C TYR A 81 1.57 26.33 8.32
N ILE A 82 2.64 26.80 7.66
CA ILE A 82 4.02 26.62 8.13
C ILE A 82 4.22 27.35 9.46
N SER A 83 3.68 28.57 9.58
CA SER A 83 3.74 29.37 10.80
C SER A 83 2.99 28.70 11.96
N PHE A 84 1.79 28.17 11.70
CA PHE A 84 1.02 27.37 12.64
C PHE A 84 1.80 26.14 13.10
N LEU A 85 2.29 25.31 12.17
CA LEU A 85 3.04 24.10 12.48
C LEU A 85 4.30 24.39 13.29
N SER A 86 5.01 25.48 12.95
CA SER A 86 6.21 25.90 13.68
C SER A 86 5.90 26.35 15.11
N ARG A 87 4.77 27.03 15.33
CA ARG A 87 4.32 27.44 16.67
C ARG A 87 3.81 26.23 17.46
N LEU A 88 3.09 25.32 16.83
CA LEU A 88 2.65 24.07 17.43
C LEU A 88 3.86 23.22 17.86
N LEU A 89 4.86 23.07 17.01
CA LEU A 89 6.08 22.34 17.34
C LEU A 89 6.79 22.94 18.56
N LYS A 90 6.98 24.27 18.58
CA LYS A 90 7.59 24.96 19.75
C LYS A 90 6.75 24.78 21.01
N ALA A 91 5.43 24.80 20.90
CA ALA A 91 4.55 24.54 22.03
C ALA A 91 4.72 23.10 22.54
N LEU A 92 4.76 22.11 21.64
CA LEU A 92 5.01 20.71 21.97
C LEU A 92 6.40 20.51 22.61
N GLN A 93 7.43 21.22 22.14
CA GLN A 93 8.79 21.18 22.69
C GLN A 93 8.91 21.73 24.11
N SER A 94 7.91 22.48 24.58
CA SER A 94 7.85 22.95 25.96
C SER A 94 7.24 21.92 26.93
N HIS A 95 7.08 20.65 26.51
CA HIS A 95 6.52 19.61 27.35
C HIS A 95 7.38 19.36 28.60
N PRO A 96 6.76 19.02 29.75
CA PRO A 96 7.52 18.62 30.93
C PRO A 96 8.18 17.25 30.69
N PRO A 97 9.45 17.02 31.09
CA PRO A 97 10.13 15.74 30.92
C PRO A 97 9.44 14.57 31.65
N SER A 98 8.75 14.86 32.75
CA SER A 98 8.02 13.88 33.54
C SER A 98 6.70 13.40 32.91
N LEU A 99 6.34 13.94 31.74
CA LEU A 99 4.98 13.91 31.22
C LEU A 99 4.91 13.75 29.69
N PRO A 100 5.00 12.51 29.18
CA PRO A 100 4.88 12.20 27.75
C PRO A 100 3.40 12.19 27.29
N ILE A 101 2.68 13.30 27.50
CA ILE A 101 1.25 13.43 27.16
C ILE A 101 1.07 14.58 26.19
N ILE A 102 0.33 14.33 25.10
CA ILE A 102 -0.05 15.37 24.14
C ILE A 102 -1.41 15.97 24.54
N PRO A 103 -1.47 17.28 24.87
CA PRO A 103 -2.72 17.97 25.16
C PRO A 103 -3.61 18.01 23.91
N SER A 104 -4.92 17.87 24.09
CA SER A 104 -5.90 17.97 22.99
C SER A 104 -5.55 17.09 21.78
N LYS A 105 -4.99 15.89 22.01
CA LYS A 105 -4.40 15.02 20.97
C LYS A 105 -5.29 14.79 19.74
N THR A 106 -6.61 14.72 19.93
CA THR A 106 -7.57 14.53 18.84
C THR A 106 -7.64 15.74 17.90
N ILE A 107 -7.58 16.95 18.45
CA ILE A 107 -7.56 18.19 17.68
C ILE A 107 -6.20 18.33 16.99
N VAL A 108 -5.10 18.07 17.71
CA VAL A 108 -3.74 18.08 17.16
C VAL A 108 -3.65 17.15 15.95
N ALA A 109 -4.02 15.88 16.10
CA ALA A 109 -4.01 14.89 15.02
C ALA A 109 -4.85 15.33 13.82
N ARG A 110 -6.05 15.86 14.07
CA ARG A 110 -6.94 16.36 13.00
C ARG A 110 -6.33 17.52 12.23
N ARG A 111 -5.73 18.50 12.92
CA ARG A 111 -5.09 19.65 12.26
C ARG A 111 -3.85 19.25 11.48
N LEU A 112 -3.05 18.32 12.00
CA LEU A 112 -1.90 17.77 11.28
C LEU A 112 -2.31 17.00 10.02
N ALA A 113 -3.38 16.20 10.08
CA ALA A 113 -3.93 15.52 8.91
C ALA A 113 -4.37 16.52 7.83
N GLN A 114 -4.98 17.65 8.22
CA GLN A 114 -5.37 18.71 7.27
C GLN A 114 -4.16 19.39 6.62
N CYS A 115 -3.02 19.49 7.32
CA CYS A 115 -1.78 19.98 6.74
C CYS A 115 -1.16 19.01 5.71
N LEU A 116 -1.60 17.75 5.66
CA LEU A 116 -1.20 16.75 4.66
C LEU A 116 -2.24 16.63 3.53
N ASN A 117 -2.86 17.75 3.14
CA ASN A 117 -3.75 17.81 1.99
C ASN A 117 -2.93 17.89 0.67
N PRO A 118 -3.23 17.08 -0.36
CA PRO A 118 -2.59 17.17 -1.67
C PRO A 118 -2.57 18.56 -2.30
N SER A 119 -3.54 19.43 -1.97
CA SER A 119 -3.62 20.80 -2.51
C SER A 119 -2.59 21.77 -1.91
N LEU A 120 -1.91 21.37 -0.83
CA LEU A 120 -0.92 22.20 -0.14
C LEU A 120 0.49 21.94 -0.70
N PRO A 121 1.40 22.93 -0.63
CA PRO A 121 2.75 22.77 -1.15
C PRO A 121 3.61 21.85 -0.27
N SER A 122 4.65 21.26 -0.87
CA SER A 122 5.55 20.31 -0.22
C SER A 122 6.19 20.83 1.07
N GLY A 123 6.47 22.13 1.18
CA GLY A 123 7.01 22.74 2.40
C GLY A 123 6.08 22.59 3.61
N VAL A 124 4.76 22.63 3.41
CA VAL A 124 3.78 22.37 4.48
C VAL A 124 3.80 20.89 4.87
N HIS A 125 3.87 19.99 3.89
CA HIS A 125 3.92 18.54 4.14
C HIS A 125 5.18 18.15 4.92
N GLN A 126 6.36 18.67 4.52
CA GLN A 126 7.62 18.44 5.23
C GLN A 126 7.51 18.85 6.70
N LYS A 127 6.99 20.07 6.95
CA LYS A 127 6.84 20.57 8.31
C LYS A 127 5.81 19.76 9.11
N ALA A 128 4.73 19.28 8.47
CA ALA A 128 3.74 18.45 9.13
C ALA A 128 4.33 17.10 9.56
N LEU A 129 5.10 16.44 8.68
CA LEU A 129 5.78 15.18 8.99
C LEU A 129 6.83 15.34 10.10
N GLU A 130 7.53 16.48 10.16
CA GLU A 130 8.43 16.81 11.28
C GLU A 130 7.66 16.87 12.61
N VAL A 131 6.47 17.50 12.63
CA VAL A 131 5.65 17.55 13.84
C VAL A 131 5.12 16.16 14.22
N TYR A 132 4.71 15.33 13.25
CA TYR A 132 4.37 13.93 13.51
C TYR A 132 5.54 13.16 14.14
N GLY A 133 6.74 13.26 13.57
CA GLY A 133 7.93 12.60 14.11
C GLY A 133 8.24 13.05 15.55
N TYR A 134 8.10 14.34 15.83
CA TYR A 134 8.26 14.84 17.19
C TYR A 134 7.19 14.29 18.16
N ILE A 135 5.92 14.27 17.75
CA ILE A 135 4.83 13.67 18.56
C ILE A 135 5.11 12.19 18.83
N PHE A 136 5.53 11.43 17.82
CA PHE A 136 5.83 10.01 17.97
C PHE A 136 7.01 9.78 18.91
N SER A 137 8.02 10.68 18.90
CA SER A 137 9.12 10.63 19.86
C SER A 137 8.70 10.89 21.31
N ILE A 138 7.68 11.73 21.55
CA ILE A 138 7.13 11.97 22.89
C ILE A 138 6.30 10.79 23.37
N LEU A 139 5.47 10.20 22.50
CA LEU A 139 4.52 9.17 22.90
C LEU A 139 5.19 7.83 23.23
N GLU A 140 6.38 7.58 22.65
CA GLU A 140 7.07 6.29 22.71
C GLU A 140 6.21 5.14 22.11
N PRO A 141 6.79 3.96 21.82
CA PRO A 141 6.05 2.88 21.14
C PRO A 141 4.76 2.46 21.87
N ASP A 142 4.77 2.38 23.19
CA ASP A 142 3.63 1.88 23.97
C ASP A 142 2.37 2.74 23.84
N ARG A 143 2.51 4.07 23.92
CA ARG A 143 1.35 4.98 23.79
C ARG A 143 1.01 5.20 22.33
N LEU A 144 2.01 5.23 21.45
CA LEU A 144 1.78 5.35 20.02
C LEU A 144 0.99 4.16 19.47
N SER A 145 1.23 2.93 19.96
CA SER A 145 0.41 1.76 19.62
C SER A 145 -1.07 1.97 19.96
N ARG A 146 -1.37 2.53 21.14
CA ARG A 146 -2.75 2.81 21.57
C ARG A 146 -3.41 3.92 20.75
N ASP A 147 -2.63 4.92 20.36
CA ASP A 147 -3.08 6.08 19.59
C ASP A 147 -2.85 5.91 18.07
N LEU A 148 -2.47 4.72 17.59
CA LEU A 148 -2.17 4.49 16.17
C LEU A 148 -3.37 4.81 15.29
N ALA A 149 -4.57 4.37 15.70
CA ALA A 149 -5.82 4.66 15.00
C ALA A 149 -6.16 6.16 14.93
N LEU A 150 -5.58 6.98 15.82
CA LEU A 150 -5.77 8.43 15.82
C LEU A 150 -4.88 9.12 14.78
N TYR A 151 -3.61 8.72 14.68
CA TYR A 151 -2.62 9.40 13.83
C TYR A 151 -2.48 8.79 12.43
N LEU A 152 -2.58 7.47 12.29
CA LEU A 152 -2.37 6.77 11.03
C LEU A 152 -3.26 7.26 9.88
N PRO A 153 -4.58 7.50 10.07
CA PRO A 153 -5.43 7.98 8.97
C PRO A 153 -4.98 9.32 8.38
N GLY A 154 -4.32 10.18 9.18
CA GLY A 154 -3.83 11.47 8.74
C GLY A 154 -2.59 11.38 7.85
N ILE A 155 -1.70 10.42 8.12
CA ILE A 155 -0.45 10.25 7.37
C ILE A 155 -0.57 9.27 6.21
N ALA A 156 -1.46 8.27 6.29
CA ALA A 156 -1.53 7.16 5.34
C ALA A 156 -1.64 7.58 3.86
N PRO A 157 -2.40 8.63 3.47
CA PRO A 157 -2.50 9.02 2.07
C PRO A 157 -1.24 9.67 1.49
N THR A 158 -0.30 10.14 2.34
CA THR A 158 0.78 11.08 1.98
C THR A 158 1.62 10.63 0.80
N LEU A 159 2.04 9.36 0.79
CA LEU A 159 2.96 8.86 -0.23
C LEU A 159 2.38 8.90 -1.66
N SER A 160 1.05 8.97 -1.78
CA SER A 160 0.33 9.02 -3.07
C SER A 160 0.51 10.32 -3.84
N PHE A 161 0.78 11.42 -3.13
CA PHE A 161 0.88 12.76 -3.71
C PHE A 161 2.16 13.49 -3.29
N ALA A 162 2.94 12.90 -2.37
CA ALA A 162 4.18 13.47 -1.87
C ALA A 162 5.18 13.76 -3.01
N SER A 163 5.80 14.93 -2.95
CA SER A 163 6.92 15.28 -3.83
C SER A 163 8.15 14.42 -3.54
N LEU A 164 9.11 14.40 -4.47
CA LEU A 164 10.39 13.69 -4.33
C LEU A 164 11.13 14.01 -3.01
N THR A 165 10.97 15.22 -2.48
CA THR A 165 11.56 15.62 -1.18
C THR A 165 10.79 15.15 0.04
N VAL A 166 9.49 14.87 -0.07
CA VAL A 166 8.60 14.48 1.03
C VAL A 166 8.56 12.96 1.19
N ARG A 167 8.66 12.21 0.08
CA ARG A 167 8.60 10.75 0.08
C ARG A 167 9.63 10.10 1.02
N PRO A 168 10.92 10.48 1.02
CA PRO A 168 11.89 9.94 1.97
C PRO A 168 11.52 10.23 3.43
N LEU A 169 11.02 11.43 3.73
CA LEU A 169 10.61 11.82 5.09
C LEU A 169 9.44 10.96 5.59
N PHE A 170 8.46 10.68 4.73
CA PHE A 170 7.35 9.79 5.05
C PHE A 170 7.86 8.36 5.32
N LEU A 171 8.69 7.82 4.43
CA LEU A 171 9.22 6.46 4.59
C LEU A 171 10.07 6.33 5.86
N SER A 172 10.92 7.31 6.17
CA SER A 172 11.70 7.34 7.41
C SER A 172 10.81 7.44 8.65
N LEU A 173 9.72 8.22 8.61
CA LEU A 173 8.75 8.31 9.71
C LEU A 173 8.08 6.95 9.99
N VAL A 174 7.62 6.27 8.94
CA VAL A 174 7.00 4.94 9.06
C VAL A 174 8.02 3.92 9.57
N GLU A 175 9.22 3.92 9.00
CA GLU A 175 10.30 2.98 9.34
C GLU A 175 10.78 3.15 10.79
N ALA A 176 10.87 4.39 11.29
CA ALA A 176 11.39 4.69 12.62
C ALA A 176 10.35 4.51 13.75
N TYR A 177 9.07 4.77 13.48
CA TYR A 177 8.06 4.86 14.54
C TYR A 177 6.89 3.88 14.43
N ILE A 178 6.62 3.32 13.25
CA ILE A 178 5.43 2.46 13.04
C ILE A 178 5.79 0.98 12.94
N VAL A 179 6.94 0.64 12.35
CA VAL A 179 7.34 -0.77 12.17
C VAL A 179 7.46 -1.51 13.51
N ASP A 180 8.05 -0.86 14.52
CA ASP A 180 8.39 -1.49 15.81
C ASP A 180 7.28 -1.36 16.87
N LEU A 181 6.06 -1.01 16.45
CA LEU A 181 4.90 -0.95 17.33
C LEU A 181 4.41 -2.35 17.73
N ASP A 182 3.64 -2.40 18.83
CA ASP A 182 2.99 -3.64 19.28
C ASP A 182 2.19 -4.31 18.13
N PRO A 183 2.48 -5.60 17.81
CA PRO A 183 1.71 -6.41 16.88
C PRO A 183 0.19 -6.33 17.04
N SER A 184 -0.31 -6.21 18.28
CA SER A 184 -1.75 -6.13 18.56
C SER A 184 -2.39 -4.86 17.98
N ALA A 185 -1.67 -3.75 18.00
CA ALA A 185 -2.08 -2.47 17.41
C ALA A 185 -1.89 -2.44 15.89
N LEU A 186 -0.83 -3.10 15.39
CA LEU A 186 -0.52 -3.15 13.96
C LEU A 186 -1.50 -4.02 13.18
N ARG A 187 -1.96 -5.14 13.75
CA ARG A 187 -2.81 -6.12 13.04
C ARG A 187 -4.09 -5.50 12.45
N PRO A 188 -4.91 -4.71 13.19
CA PRO A 188 -6.08 -4.05 12.61
C PRO A 188 -5.74 -3.00 11.54
N ALA A 189 -4.56 -2.38 11.65
CA ALA A 189 -4.11 -1.30 10.77
C ALA A 189 -3.34 -1.77 9.53
N LEU A 190 -2.91 -3.05 9.49
CA LEU A 190 -1.93 -3.54 8.51
C LEU A 190 -2.34 -3.29 7.06
N LYS A 191 -3.59 -3.58 6.69
CA LYS A 191 -4.09 -3.32 5.32
C LYS A 191 -3.93 -1.84 4.95
N SER A 192 -4.25 -0.93 5.87
CA SER A 192 -4.12 0.52 5.64
C SER A 192 -2.66 0.95 5.54
N ILE A 193 -1.77 0.35 6.33
CA ILE A 193 -0.32 0.58 6.25
C ILE A 193 0.23 0.09 4.90
N ILE A 194 -0.18 -1.11 4.45
CA ILE A 194 0.20 -1.64 3.14
C ILE A 194 -0.28 -0.67 2.05
N LEU A 195 -1.56 -0.28 2.05
CA LEU A 195 -2.12 0.66 1.08
C LEU A 195 -1.37 2.00 1.04
N ALA A 196 -0.88 2.49 2.18
CA ALA A 196 -0.08 3.70 2.28
C ALA A 196 1.32 3.57 1.65
N LEU A 197 1.90 2.36 1.66
CA LEU A 197 3.24 2.08 1.15
C LEU A 197 3.26 1.69 -0.34
N LEU A 198 2.15 1.15 -0.88
CA LEU A 198 2.05 0.71 -2.28
C LEU A 198 2.40 1.77 -3.33
N PRO A 199 2.08 3.08 -3.18
CA PRO A 199 2.59 4.10 -4.11
C PRO A 199 4.11 4.24 -4.15
N GLY A 200 4.83 3.73 -3.15
CA GLY A 200 6.29 3.60 -3.19
C GLY A 200 6.78 2.51 -4.16
N LEU A 201 5.89 1.62 -4.60
CA LEU A 201 6.21 0.43 -5.40
C LEU A 201 5.66 0.50 -6.82
N GLU A 202 4.95 1.55 -7.19
CA GLU A 202 4.35 1.70 -8.52
C GLU A 202 5.41 1.92 -9.62
N GLU A 203 6.54 2.55 -9.28
CA GLU A 203 7.64 2.84 -10.20
C GLU A 203 8.96 2.19 -9.76
N GLU A 204 9.37 1.10 -10.43
CA GLU A 204 10.58 0.34 -10.09
C GLU A 204 11.89 1.13 -10.26
N THR A 205 11.89 2.18 -11.09
CA THR A 205 13.06 3.04 -11.32
C THR A 205 13.19 4.16 -10.29
N SER A 206 12.23 4.31 -9.38
CA SER A 206 12.24 5.39 -8.39
C SER A 206 13.29 5.14 -7.30
N GLU A 207 13.94 6.21 -6.82
CA GLU A 207 14.96 6.13 -5.76
C GLU A 207 14.39 5.59 -4.44
N ASP A 208 13.10 5.85 -4.19
CA ASP A 208 12.39 5.41 -2.99
C ASP A 208 11.95 3.95 -3.04
N PHE A 209 12.01 3.30 -4.21
CA PHE A 209 11.47 1.96 -4.42
C PHE A 209 12.06 0.94 -3.44
N GLU A 210 13.38 0.91 -3.32
CA GLU A 210 14.08 -0.03 -2.44
C GLU A 210 13.81 0.25 -0.96
N ALA A 211 13.61 1.52 -0.58
CA ALA A 211 13.20 1.89 0.77
C ALA A 211 11.78 1.41 1.08
N ALA A 212 10.83 1.62 0.18
CA ALA A 212 9.47 1.15 0.31
C ALA A 212 9.40 -0.39 0.39
N ILE A 213 10.10 -1.12 -0.48
CA ILE A 213 10.18 -2.59 -0.43
C ILE A 213 10.74 -3.07 0.90
N ARG A 214 11.82 -2.47 1.38
CA ARG A 214 12.43 -2.82 2.67
C ARG A 214 11.42 -2.68 3.81
N ILE A 215 10.67 -1.58 3.85
CA ILE A 215 9.66 -1.33 4.88
C ILE A 215 8.50 -2.33 4.78
N VAL A 216 7.98 -2.59 3.58
CA VAL A 216 6.93 -3.60 3.37
C VAL A 216 7.40 -4.99 3.83
N ASN A 217 8.65 -5.35 3.55
CA ASN A 217 9.24 -6.61 4.01
C ASN A 217 9.41 -6.68 5.53
N LYS A 218 9.67 -5.55 6.20
CA LYS A 218 9.65 -5.49 7.66
C LYS A 218 8.26 -5.87 8.18
N PHE A 219 7.20 -5.26 7.64
CA PHE A 219 5.81 -5.62 8.01
C PHE A 219 5.45 -7.07 7.70
N ARG A 220 5.94 -7.66 6.60
CA ARG A 220 5.72 -9.09 6.30
C ARG A 220 6.31 -10.01 7.38
N LYS A 221 7.44 -9.63 7.96
CA LYS A 221 8.15 -10.44 8.97
C LYS A 221 7.59 -10.28 10.38
N ILE A 222 6.66 -9.34 10.61
CA ILE A 222 6.07 -9.14 11.93
C ILE A 222 5.14 -10.31 12.24
N ASN A 223 5.36 -10.95 13.40
CA ASN A 223 4.51 -12.00 13.92
C ASN A 223 3.21 -11.42 14.47
N LEU A 224 2.20 -11.25 13.61
CA LEU A 224 0.88 -10.71 14.00
C LEU A 224 -0.05 -11.82 14.52
N ARG A 225 0.43 -12.72 15.39
CA ARG A 225 -0.39 -13.83 15.94
C ARG A 225 -1.25 -13.34 17.10
N GLU A 226 -2.46 -13.88 17.17
CA GLU A 226 -3.46 -13.55 18.19
C GLU A 226 -3.39 -14.49 19.41
N ASP A 227 -2.72 -15.65 19.28
CA ASP A 227 -2.70 -16.73 20.29
C ASP A 227 -1.30 -17.20 20.70
N SER A 228 -1.13 -17.42 22.01
CA SER A 228 0.10 -17.76 22.75
C SER A 228 0.37 -19.27 22.91
N LEU A 229 -0.11 -20.14 22.02
CA LEU A 229 -0.09 -21.60 22.28
C LEU A 229 0.42 -22.52 21.16
N SER A 230 1.28 -22.08 20.23
CA SER A 230 2.01 -23.05 19.42
C SER A 230 3.39 -22.55 18.97
N ASP A 231 4.41 -22.92 19.73
CA ASP A 231 5.80 -23.02 19.28
C ASP A 231 5.88 -24.07 18.17
N SER A 232 6.10 -23.61 16.93
CA SER A 232 6.84 -24.26 15.84
C SER A 232 6.31 -23.78 14.49
N ASN A 233 7.24 -23.30 13.64
CA ASN A 233 7.10 -22.82 12.26
C ASN A 233 6.99 -21.29 12.08
N ASN A 234 8.16 -20.64 12.01
CA ASN A 234 8.35 -19.24 11.59
C ASN A 234 7.65 -18.88 10.26
N ASP A 235 7.38 -19.85 9.40
CA ASP A 235 6.78 -19.60 8.08
C ASP A 235 5.31 -19.20 8.13
N THR A 236 4.58 -19.44 9.21
CA THR A 236 3.13 -19.13 9.30
C THR A 236 2.85 -17.65 9.60
N SER A 237 3.88 -16.90 10.00
CA SER A 237 3.79 -15.50 10.44
C SER A 237 3.28 -14.52 9.38
N SER A 238 3.52 -14.83 8.10
CA SER A 238 3.21 -13.93 6.99
C SER A 238 1.79 -14.05 6.41
N GLN A 239 0.98 -15.01 6.88
CA GLN A 239 -0.38 -15.26 6.36
C GLN A 239 -1.24 -14.01 6.33
N TYR A 240 -1.34 -13.33 7.47
CA TYR A 240 -2.18 -12.15 7.59
C TYR A 240 -1.70 -10.97 6.73
N PHE A 241 -0.38 -10.88 6.51
CA PHE A 241 0.19 -9.91 5.57
C PHE A 241 -0.27 -10.19 4.12
N TRP A 242 -0.17 -11.45 3.67
CA TRP A 242 -0.61 -11.83 2.32
C TRP A 242 -2.09 -11.58 2.11
N GLN A 243 -2.92 -11.90 3.11
CA GLN A 243 -4.35 -11.58 3.06
C GLN A 243 -4.60 -10.08 2.91
N CYS A 244 -3.92 -9.25 3.69
CA CYS A 244 -4.04 -7.79 3.61
C CYS A 244 -3.56 -7.27 2.24
N LEU A 245 -2.49 -7.84 1.67
CA LEU A 245 -1.98 -7.47 0.36
C LEU A 245 -2.96 -7.83 -0.77
N PHE A 246 -3.54 -9.04 -0.76
CA PHE A 246 -4.56 -9.43 -1.73
C PHE A 246 -5.82 -8.57 -1.60
N LEU A 247 -6.28 -8.31 -0.38
CA LEU A 247 -7.40 -7.40 -0.13
C LEU A 247 -7.11 -5.97 -0.59
N ALA A 248 -5.88 -5.48 -0.44
CA ALA A 248 -5.48 -4.17 -0.95
C ALA A 248 -5.67 -4.10 -2.48
N SER A 249 -5.21 -5.12 -3.21
CA SER A 249 -5.39 -5.24 -4.66
C SER A 249 -6.86 -5.32 -5.08
N ILE A 250 -7.67 -6.14 -4.39
CA ILE A 250 -9.10 -6.33 -4.68
C ILE A 250 -9.86 -5.01 -4.49
N THR A 251 -9.63 -4.32 -3.37
CA THR A 251 -10.43 -3.16 -2.97
C THR A 251 -9.97 -1.83 -3.57
N ASN A 252 -8.73 -1.73 -4.07
CA ASN A 252 -8.18 -0.47 -4.59
C ASN A 252 -7.48 -0.66 -5.95
N PRO A 253 -8.18 -0.43 -7.07
CA PRO A 253 -7.60 -0.58 -8.41
C PRO A 253 -6.35 0.25 -8.67
N SER A 254 -6.30 1.49 -8.16
CA SER A 254 -5.13 2.38 -8.31
C SER A 254 -3.85 1.84 -7.66
N ARG A 255 -3.97 0.87 -6.74
CA ARG A 255 -2.83 0.28 -6.03
C ARG A 255 -2.34 -1.03 -6.60
N ARG A 256 -3.02 -1.57 -7.62
CA ARG A 256 -2.71 -2.88 -8.19
C ARG A 256 -1.31 -2.95 -8.78
N LEU A 257 -0.81 -1.88 -9.39
CA LEU A 257 0.56 -1.84 -9.92
C LEU A 257 1.62 -2.02 -8.82
N GLY A 258 1.47 -1.33 -7.68
CA GLY A 258 2.36 -1.52 -6.53
C GLY A 258 2.25 -2.93 -5.95
N VAL A 259 1.06 -3.52 -5.92
CA VAL A 259 0.89 -4.93 -5.50
C VAL A 259 1.60 -5.86 -6.48
N LEU A 260 1.41 -5.68 -7.78
CA LEU A 260 2.05 -6.47 -8.83
C LEU A 260 3.58 -6.42 -8.74
N ALA A 261 4.17 -5.25 -8.53
CA ALA A 261 5.60 -5.10 -8.31
C ALA A 261 6.09 -5.93 -7.12
N TYR A 262 5.32 -5.95 -6.02
CA TYR A 262 5.64 -6.79 -4.86
C TYR A 262 5.47 -8.29 -5.16
N LEU A 263 4.38 -8.69 -5.82
CA LEU A 263 4.08 -10.09 -6.17
C LEU A 263 5.14 -10.66 -7.11
N ASN A 264 5.54 -9.93 -8.14
CA ASN A 264 6.58 -10.35 -9.10
C ASN A 264 7.90 -10.72 -8.41
N ARG A 265 8.23 -10.07 -7.28
CA ARG A 265 9.48 -10.31 -6.55
C ARG A 265 9.35 -11.36 -5.44
N TYR A 266 8.21 -11.41 -4.75
CA TYR A 266 8.07 -12.18 -3.50
C TYR A 266 7.02 -13.28 -3.52
N LEU A 267 6.14 -13.34 -4.52
CA LEU A 267 5.20 -14.46 -4.65
C LEU A 267 6.00 -15.70 -5.05
N PRO A 268 5.97 -16.80 -4.29
CA PRO A 268 6.61 -18.05 -4.70
C PRO A 268 5.93 -18.62 -5.94
N LYS A 269 6.63 -19.48 -6.69
CA LYS A 269 6.04 -20.21 -7.80
C LYS A 269 5.23 -21.38 -7.25
N LEU A 270 3.92 -21.24 -7.20
CA LEU A 270 2.98 -22.21 -6.62
C LEU A 270 2.67 -23.38 -7.55
N GLY A 271 3.21 -23.39 -8.78
CA GLY A 271 3.01 -24.44 -9.78
C GLY A 271 3.74 -25.76 -9.54
N GLY A 272 4.78 -25.79 -8.70
CA GLY A 272 5.64 -26.96 -8.56
C GLY A 272 6.42 -27.29 -9.84
N THR A 273 7.06 -28.46 -9.89
CA THR A 273 7.70 -28.97 -11.12
C THR A 273 6.63 -29.33 -12.14
N SER A 274 6.72 -28.74 -13.33
CA SER A 274 5.83 -29.01 -14.47
C SER A 274 5.61 -30.53 -14.69
N PRO A 275 4.37 -30.99 -14.92
CA PRO A 275 4.08 -32.40 -15.25
C PRO A 275 4.87 -32.95 -16.44
N TRP A 276 5.36 -32.08 -17.33
CA TRP A 276 6.16 -32.45 -18.50
C TRP A 276 7.63 -32.74 -18.19
N LEU A 277 8.11 -32.40 -16.98
CA LEU A 277 9.49 -32.63 -16.53
C LEU A 277 9.64 -33.91 -15.69
N ILE A 278 8.61 -34.78 -15.68
CA ILE A 278 8.54 -35.99 -14.85
C ILE A 278 9.57 -37.07 -15.25
N HIS A 279 10.24 -36.94 -16.39
CA HIS A 279 11.36 -37.79 -16.81
C HIS A 279 12.71 -37.34 -16.21
N SER A 280 12.81 -37.29 -14.89
CA SER A 280 14.10 -37.42 -14.21
C SER A 280 13.87 -37.92 -12.78
N GLU A 281 14.63 -38.93 -12.42
CA GLU A 281 14.41 -39.83 -11.30
C GLU A 281 14.75 -39.24 -9.93
N SER A 282 14.10 -39.81 -8.90
CA SER A 282 14.51 -39.82 -7.48
C SER A 282 14.54 -38.49 -6.70
N GLY A 283 13.56 -38.29 -5.81
CA GLY A 283 13.53 -37.20 -4.82
C GLY A 283 12.21 -36.43 -4.69
N LYS A 284 11.05 -37.08 -4.90
CA LYS A 284 9.73 -36.43 -5.09
C LYS A 284 8.89 -36.18 -3.83
N ALA A 285 9.13 -36.86 -2.71
CA ALA A 285 8.27 -36.72 -1.53
C ALA A 285 8.55 -35.45 -0.70
N ASP A 286 9.81 -35.04 -0.57
CA ASP A 286 10.23 -34.00 0.37
C ASP A 286 10.09 -32.57 -0.18
N ARG A 287 10.14 -32.40 -1.50
CA ARG A 287 9.92 -31.09 -2.15
C ARG A 287 8.44 -30.73 -2.30
N GLY A 288 7.56 -31.72 -2.44
CA GLY A 288 6.12 -31.51 -2.56
C GLY A 288 5.48 -31.05 -1.25
N SER A 289 5.91 -31.62 -0.11
CA SER A 289 5.47 -31.22 1.23
C SER A 289 5.91 -29.79 1.58
N SER A 290 7.16 -29.42 1.27
CA SER A 290 7.69 -28.07 1.52
C SER A 290 7.03 -27.00 0.65
N LEU A 291 6.71 -27.30 -0.61
CA LEU A 291 5.95 -26.36 -1.45
C LEU A 291 4.53 -26.15 -0.92
N LEU A 292 3.88 -27.21 -0.46
CA LEU A 292 2.54 -27.12 0.10
C LEU A 292 2.52 -26.29 1.40
N SER A 293 3.53 -26.43 2.26
CA SER A 293 3.63 -25.60 3.47
C SER A 293 3.87 -24.12 3.16
N ILE A 294 4.68 -23.81 2.15
CA ILE A 294 4.88 -22.43 1.66
C ILE A 294 3.58 -21.89 1.06
N ALA A 295 2.86 -22.70 0.27
CA ALA A 295 1.59 -22.30 -0.30
C ALA A 295 0.57 -22.02 0.80
N ASP A 296 0.47 -22.89 1.80
CA ASP A 296 -0.43 -22.74 2.95
C ASP A 296 -0.09 -21.49 3.79
N SER A 297 1.18 -21.07 3.87
CA SER A 297 1.58 -19.78 4.48
C SER A 297 1.04 -18.54 3.76
N ILE A 298 0.67 -18.66 2.49
CA ILE A 298 0.22 -17.52 1.66
C ILE A 298 -1.29 -17.51 1.51
N ILE A 299 -1.87 -18.70 1.32
CA ILE A 299 -3.28 -18.85 0.94
C ILE A 299 -4.19 -19.09 2.15
N MET A 300 -3.68 -19.53 3.29
CA MET A 300 -4.52 -19.76 4.48
C MET A 300 -4.72 -18.47 5.29
N PRO A 301 -5.82 -18.35 6.06
CA PRO A 301 -6.96 -19.28 6.15
C PRO A 301 -7.93 -19.29 4.95
N GLU A 302 -7.82 -18.35 4.01
CA GLU A 302 -8.84 -18.16 2.98
C GLU A 302 -8.23 -18.14 1.57
N PRO A 303 -8.15 -19.30 0.89
CA PRO A 303 -7.44 -19.44 -0.37
C PRO A 303 -8.12 -18.71 -1.54
N GLY A 304 -9.43 -18.49 -1.46
CA GLY A 304 -10.19 -17.74 -2.46
C GLY A 304 -9.76 -16.28 -2.58
N LEU A 305 -9.10 -15.72 -1.57
CA LEU A 305 -8.60 -14.34 -1.58
C LEU A 305 -7.52 -14.12 -2.64
N LEU A 306 -6.61 -15.08 -2.80
CA LEU A 306 -5.61 -15.08 -3.87
C LEU A 306 -6.33 -15.10 -5.24
N ILE A 307 -7.28 -16.02 -5.40
CA ILE A 307 -7.99 -16.22 -6.67
C ILE A 307 -8.80 -14.99 -7.06
N ARG A 308 -9.54 -14.41 -6.12
CA ARG A 308 -10.28 -13.16 -6.31
C ARG A 308 -9.36 -11.98 -6.60
N CYS A 309 -8.18 -11.90 -5.98
CA CYS A 309 -7.17 -10.89 -6.32
C CYS A 309 -6.78 -10.99 -7.80
N PHE A 310 -6.44 -12.20 -8.28
CA PHE A 310 -6.12 -12.42 -9.69
C PHE A 310 -7.30 -12.11 -10.61
N ALA A 311 -8.51 -12.58 -10.29
CA ALA A 311 -9.70 -12.31 -11.09
C ALA A 311 -10.02 -10.81 -11.23
N THR A 312 -9.88 -10.04 -10.14
CA THR A 312 -10.04 -8.57 -10.20
C THR A 312 -8.97 -7.87 -11.03
N GLY A 313 -7.74 -8.39 -11.04
CA GLY A 313 -6.66 -7.90 -11.87
C GLY A 313 -6.82 -8.21 -13.36
N LEU A 314 -7.37 -9.38 -13.70
CA LEU A 314 -7.75 -9.74 -15.08
C LEU A 314 -8.91 -8.90 -15.62
N SER A 315 -9.78 -8.45 -14.72
CA SER A 315 -10.94 -7.60 -15.05
C SER A 315 -10.66 -6.10 -14.96
N ASP A 316 -9.39 -5.70 -14.82
CA ASP A 316 -9.00 -4.29 -14.66
C ASP A 316 -9.35 -3.44 -15.90
N GLU A 317 -9.40 -2.12 -15.75
CA GLU A 317 -9.56 -1.20 -16.88
C GLU A 317 -8.24 -1.00 -17.64
N GLN A 318 -7.11 -1.08 -16.94
CA GLN A 318 -5.77 -0.89 -17.48
C GLN A 318 -5.22 -2.18 -18.06
N LEU A 319 -4.90 -2.17 -19.36
CA LEU A 319 -4.31 -3.32 -20.07
C LEU A 319 -2.96 -3.76 -19.46
N LEU A 320 -2.17 -2.82 -18.95
CA LEU A 320 -0.90 -3.13 -18.30
C LEU A 320 -1.11 -3.98 -17.03
N VAL A 321 -2.14 -3.69 -16.23
CA VAL A 321 -2.47 -4.46 -15.03
C VAL A 321 -2.89 -5.88 -15.42
N GLN A 322 -3.83 -6.01 -16.38
CA GLN A 322 -4.28 -7.32 -16.89
C GLN A 322 -3.09 -8.16 -17.39
N ARG A 323 -2.20 -7.55 -18.16
CA ARG A 323 -1.00 -8.19 -18.70
C ARG A 323 -0.11 -8.76 -17.59
N ASN A 324 0.18 -7.96 -16.57
CA ASN A 324 1.03 -8.38 -15.46
C ASN A 324 0.38 -9.49 -14.62
N PHE A 325 -0.93 -9.44 -14.39
CA PHE A 325 -1.63 -10.54 -13.70
C PHE A 325 -1.63 -11.83 -14.52
N LEU A 326 -1.78 -11.76 -15.84
CA LEU A 326 -1.63 -12.93 -16.71
C LEU A 326 -0.20 -13.49 -16.68
N ASP A 327 0.82 -12.62 -16.71
CA ASP A 327 2.21 -13.05 -16.58
C ASP A 327 2.45 -13.77 -15.24
N LEU A 328 1.86 -13.28 -14.14
CA LEU A 328 1.86 -13.98 -12.85
C LEU A 328 1.11 -15.32 -12.88
N LEU A 329 -0.02 -15.43 -13.59
CA LEU A 329 -0.72 -16.72 -13.73
C LEU A 329 0.13 -17.75 -14.45
N VAL A 330 0.75 -17.35 -15.57
CA VAL A 330 1.62 -18.22 -16.36
C VAL A 330 2.82 -18.72 -15.54
N THR A 331 3.41 -17.84 -14.73
CA THR A 331 4.69 -18.12 -14.05
C THR A 331 4.56 -18.64 -12.61
N HIS A 332 3.56 -18.17 -11.86
CA HIS A 332 3.38 -18.49 -10.43
C HIS A 332 2.17 -19.39 -10.15
N LEU A 333 1.11 -19.35 -10.95
CA LEU A 333 -0.13 -20.10 -10.69
C LEU A 333 -0.65 -20.85 -11.94
N PRO A 334 0.12 -21.82 -12.47
CA PRO A 334 -0.34 -22.63 -13.60
C PRO A 334 -1.51 -23.53 -13.19
N LEU A 335 -2.30 -23.97 -14.17
CA LEU A 335 -3.51 -24.79 -13.94
C LEU A 335 -3.27 -26.07 -13.14
N HIS A 336 -2.10 -26.71 -13.31
CA HIS A 336 -1.73 -27.92 -12.58
C HIS A 336 -1.26 -27.65 -11.14
N SER A 337 -1.24 -26.39 -10.69
CA SER A 337 -0.80 -26.06 -9.34
C SER A 337 -1.68 -26.76 -8.29
N PRO A 338 -1.08 -27.32 -7.22
CA PRO A 338 -1.85 -27.94 -6.14
C PRO A 338 -2.79 -26.94 -5.45
N VAL A 339 -2.49 -25.64 -5.54
CA VAL A 339 -3.36 -24.56 -5.04
C VAL A 339 -4.67 -24.50 -5.80
N LEU A 340 -4.64 -24.50 -7.14
CA LEU A 340 -5.86 -24.48 -7.96
C LEU A 340 -6.61 -25.81 -7.91
N GLN A 341 -5.90 -26.94 -7.86
CA GLN A 341 -6.51 -28.26 -7.90
C GLN A 341 -7.10 -28.72 -6.57
N ASN A 342 -6.41 -28.46 -5.45
CA ASN A 342 -6.76 -29.08 -4.16
C ASN A 342 -7.24 -28.08 -3.09
N ARG A 343 -6.88 -26.80 -3.20
CA ARG A 343 -7.14 -25.79 -2.16
C ARG A 343 -8.20 -24.75 -2.55
N THR A 344 -8.55 -24.66 -3.82
CA THR A 344 -9.47 -23.64 -4.33
C THR A 344 -10.89 -24.19 -4.40
N THR A 345 -11.88 -23.37 -4.02
CA THR A 345 -13.30 -23.75 -4.15
C THR A 345 -13.73 -23.71 -5.61
N PRO A 346 -14.69 -24.55 -6.05
CA PRO A 346 -15.16 -24.52 -7.43
C PRO A 346 -15.74 -23.15 -7.83
N ASN A 347 -16.35 -22.44 -6.88
CA ASN A 347 -16.88 -21.09 -7.11
C ASN A 347 -15.77 -20.06 -7.37
N ASP A 348 -14.67 -20.09 -6.61
CA ASP A 348 -13.53 -19.20 -6.87
C ASP A 348 -12.86 -19.51 -8.21
N LEU A 349 -12.78 -20.80 -8.58
CA LEU A 349 -12.26 -21.21 -9.88
C LEU A 349 -13.15 -20.71 -11.03
N GLU A 350 -14.47 -20.79 -10.88
CA GLU A 350 -15.42 -20.23 -11.85
C GLU A 350 -15.20 -18.71 -12.02
N ILE A 351 -15.03 -17.97 -10.92
CA ILE A 351 -14.72 -16.53 -10.95
C ILE A 351 -13.42 -16.26 -11.73
N LEU A 352 -12.36 -17.04 -11.49
CA LEU A 352 -11.09 -16.89 -12.18
C LEU A 352 -11.21 -17.17 -13.68
N VAL A 353 -11.86 -18.27 -14.05
CA VAL A 353 -12.05 -18.67 -15.45
C VAL A 353 -12.95 -17.68 -16.19
N ALA A 354 -14.02 -17.20 -15.55
CA ALA A 354 -14.89 -16.17 -16.11
C ALA A 354 -14.12 -14.86 -16.37
N ALA A 355 -13.31 -14.41 -15.41
CA ALA A 355 -12.47 -13.23 -15.58
C ALA A 355 -11.44 -13.42 -16.71
N ALA A 356 -10.80 -14.59 -16.77
CA ALA A 356 -9.85 -14.95 -17.82
C ALA A 356 -10.49 -15.01 -19.21
N ALA A 357 -11.70 -15.58 -19.34
CA ALA A 357 -12.46 -15.57 -20.59
C ALA A 357 -12.84 -14.13 -21.01
N GLY A 358 -13.17 -13.28 -20.03
CA GLY A 358 -13.45 -11.85 -20.23
C GLY A 358 -12.29 -11.10 -20.91
N VAL A 359 -11.04 -11.49 -20.65
CA VAL A 359 -9.85 -10.88 -21.30
C VAL A 359 -9.92 -10.98 -22.83
N VAL A 360 -10.43 -12.10 -23.38
CA VAL A 360 -10.51 -12.32 -24.84
C VAL A 360 -11.38 -11.27 -25.52
N THR A 361 -12.38 -10.75 -24.80
CA THR A 361 -13.28 -9.70 -25.32
C THR A 361 -12.57 -8.37 -25.57
N ARG A 362 -11.40 -8.14 -24.96
CA ARG A 362 -10.58 -6.93 -25.16
C ARG A 362 -9.90 -6.89 -26.53
N ARG A 363 -9.84 -8.03 -27.26
CA ARG A 363 -9.21 -8.16 -28.58
C ARG A 363 -7.72 -7.76 -28.61
N ASP A 364 -7.04 -7.82 -27.48
CA ASP A 364 -5.60 -7.57 -27.39
C ASP A 364 -4.82 -8.87 -27.61
N MET A 365 -3.99 -8.90 -28.65
CA MET A 365 -3.22 -10.10 -29.01
C MET A 365 -2.16 -10.46 -27.96
N SER A 366 -1.62 -9.48 -27.23
CA SER A 366 -0.62 -9.73 -26.19
C SER A 366 -1.23 -10.41 -24.96
N LEU A 367 -2.47 -10.06 -24.61
CA LEU A 367 -3.24 -10.69 -23.55
C LEU A 367 -3.69 -12.08 -23.96
N ASN A 368 -4.23 -12.21 -25.18
CA ASN A 368 -4.66 -13.51 -25.72
C ASN A 368 -3.51 -14.53 -25.73
N ARG A 369 -2.32 -14.15 -26.22
CA ARG A 369 -1.15 -15.06 -26.22
C ARG A 369 -0.79 -15.57 -24.82
N ARG A 370 -0.83 -14.70 -23.80
CA ARG A 370 -0.55 -15.07 -22.41
C ARG A 370 -1.61 -15.99 -21.84
N LEU A 371 -2.88 -15.69 -22.11
CA LEU A 371 -4.00 -16.54 -21.70
C LEU A 371 -3.86 -17.94 -22.33
N TRP A 372 -3.56 -18.02 -23.63
CA TRP A 372 -3.31 -19.29 -24.30
C TRP A 372 -2.10 -20.03 -23.71
N SER A 373 -1.02 -19.32 -23.40
CA SER A 373 0.15 -19.91 -22.74
C SER A 373 -0.19 -20.46 -21.34
N TRP A 374 -1.11 -19.83 -20.61
CA TRP A 374 -1.57 -20.32 -19.31
C TRP A 374 -2.45 -21.57 -19.44
N LEU A 375 -3.35 -21.60 -20.43
CA LEU A 375 -4.28 -22.71 -20.66
C LEU A 375 -3.62 -23.95 -21.27
N LEU A 376 -2.76 -23.74 -22.29
CA LEU A 376 -2.20 -24.81 -23.13
C LEU A 376 -0.72 -25.09 -22.86
N GLY A 377 -0.04 -24.19 -22.14
CA GLY A 377 1.41 -24.21 -21.97
C GLY A 377 2.15 -23.38 -23.02
N PRO A 378 3.47 -23.17 -22.85
CA PRO A 378 4.27 -22.44 -23.83
C PRO A 378 4.28 -23.19 -25.16
N GLU A 379 4.18 -22.46 -26.28
CA GLU A 379 4.26 -23.10 -27.59
C GLU A 379 5.61 -23.80 -27.75
N THR A 380 5.57 -25.12 -27.90
CA THR A 380 6.76 -25.90 -28.21
C THR A 380 7.21 -25.51 -29.61
N SER A 381 8.33 -24.79 -29.72
CA SER A 381 9.04 -24.54 -30.97
C SER A 381 9.68 -25.82 -31.57
N ASN A 382 9.01 -26.98 -31.42
CA ASN A 382 9.46 -28.29 -31.88
C ASN A 382 8.49 -28.92 -32.91
N GLY A 383 7.57 -28.15 -33.48
CA GLY A 383 6.61 -28.63 -34.49
C GLY A 383 7.04 -28.47 -35.96
N ALA A 384 8.23 -27.94 -36.24
CA ALA A 384 8.70 -27.72 -37.61
C ALA A 384 9.66 -28.81 -38.13
N GLN A 385 9.89 -29.87 -37.37
CA GLN A 385 10.93 -30.86 -37.70
C GLN A 385 10.54 -32.30 -37.38
N GLU A 386 9.29 -32.68 -37.61
CA GLU A 386 8.90 -34.09 -37.70
C GLU A 386 7.55 -34.16 -38.42
N LEU A 387 7.59 -34.33 -39.74
CA LEU A 387 6.51 -34.87 -40.60
C LEU A 387 7.01 -34.83 -42.05
N SER A 388 8.05 -35.62 -42.32
CA SER A 388 8.40 -36.06 -43.68
C SER A 388 8.43 -37.58 -43.65
N LEU A 389 7.26 -38.21 -43.74
CA LEU A 389 7.01 -39.52 -44.34
C LEU A 389 5.48 -39.61 -44.54
N GLY A 390 5.09 -39.82 -45.79
CA GLY A 390 3.79 -39.43 -46.33
C GLY A 390 2.61 -40.32 -45.97
N GLU A 391 1.41 -39.77 -46.19
CA GLU A 391 0.35 -40.30 -47.07
C GLU A 391 -0.85 -39.32 -47.09
N ALA A 392 -1.71 -39.49 -48.09
CA ALA A 392 -2.52 -38.46 -48.73
C ALA A 392 -3.89 -38.14 -48.09
N GLU A 393 -4.23 -36.83 -48.09
CA GLU A 393 -5.54 -36.16 -48.26
C GLU A 393 -6.73 -36.42 -47.28
N PRO A 394 -7.80 -35.56 -47.23
CA PRO A 394 -7.90 -34.11 -47.52
C PRO A 394 -8.70 -33.28 -46.47
N GLN A 395 -8.63 -31.94 -46.59
CA GLN A 395 -9.69 -30.91 -46.35
C GLN A 395 -9.50 -29.79 -45.31
N LEU A 396 -9.90 -28.59 -45.80
CA LEU A 396 -10.32 -27.34 -45.13
C LEU A 396 -9.23 -26.35 -44.70
N SER A 397 -8.70 -25.66 -45.71
CA SER A 397 -7.91 -24.43 -45.60
C SER A 397 -8.80 -23.22 -45.26
N SER A 398 -8.71 -22.73 -44.02
CA SER A 398 -9.04 -21.33 -43.68
C SER A 398 -8.03 -20.66 -42.74
N GLY A 399 -6.82 -21.22 -42.58
CA GLY A 399 -5.80 -20.72 -41.65
C GLY A 399 -4.59 -20.02 -42.29
N HIS A 400 -4.41 -20.10 -43.62
CA HIS A 400 -3.15 -19.69 -44.26
C HIS A 400 -3.10 -18.21 -44.70
N GLU A 401 -4.19 -17.46 -44.62
CA GLU A 401 -4.18 -16.03 -44.99
C GLU A 401 -3.71 -15.12 -43.85
N ALA A 402 -3.86 -15.53 -42.57
CA ALA A 402 -3.45 -14.72 -41.43
C ALA A 402 -1.92 -14.60 -41.29
N SER A 403 -1.16 -15.65 -41.61
CA SER A 403 0.31 -15.62 -41.55
C SER A 403 0.94 -14.74 -42.64
N ARG A 404 0.34 -14.67 -43.84
CA ARG A 404 0.89 -13.86 -44.94
C ARG A 404 0.66 -12.36 -44.75
N VAL A 405 -0.42 -11.98 -44.07
CA VAL A 405 -0.67 -10.58 -43.69
C VAL A 405 0.31 -10.13 -42.61
N PHE A 406 0.69 -11.03 -41.70
CA PHE A 406 1.62 -10.75 -40.60
C PHE A 406 3.06 -10.49 -41.08
N ASP A 407 3.54 -11.22 -42.08
CA ASP A 407 4.89 -11.00 -42.65
C ASP A 407 4.99 -9.68 -43.43
N TYR A 408 3.88 -9.23 -44.04
CA TYR A 408 3.84 -7.99 -44.81
C TYR A 408 3.73 -6.74 -43.91
N GLU A 409 3.03 -6.83 -42.78
CA GLU A 409 2.90 -5.72 -41.81
C GLU A 409 4.16 -5.53 -40.95
N ASN A 410 4.81 -6.63 -40.52
CA ASN A 410 6.09 -6.53 -39.79
C ASN A 410 7.22 -5.93 -40.66
N ALA A 411 7.22 -6.25 -41.97
CA ALA A 411 8.17 -5.65 -42.91
C ALA A 411 7.93 -4.14 -43.13
N LYS A 412 6.68 -3.66 -43.00
CA LYS A 412 6.35 -2.23 -43.03
C LYS A 412 6.77 -1.51 -41.74
N PHE A 413 6.59 -2.15 -40.58
CA PHE A 413 6.96 -1.57 -39.28
C PHE A 413 8.47 -1.43 -39.09
N GLN A 414 9.27 -2.39 -39.59
CA GLN A 414 10.72 -2.30 -39.56
C GLN A 414 11.28 -1.26 -40.55
N LYS A 415 10.66 -1.09 -41.73
CA LYS A 415 11.04 -0.03 -42.68
C LYS A 415 10.66 1.38 -42.20
N SER A 416 9.57 1.51 -41.45
CA SER A 416 9.17 2.79 -40.83
C SER A 416 10.15 3.23 -39.73
N LYS A 417 10.71 2.29 -38.97
CA LYS A 417 11.67 2.59 -37.90
C LYS A 417 13.05 2.99 -38.44
N ALA A 418 13.47 2.38 -39.56
CA ALA A 418 14.72 2.74 -40.23
C ALA A 418 14.66 4.09 -41.00
N ALA A 419 13.47 4.56 -41.38
CA ALA A 419 13.30 5.84 -42.09
C ALA A 419 13.23 7.07 -41.15
N GLN A 420 12.94 6.88 -39.86
CA GLN A 420 12.92 7.97 -38.87
C GLN A 420 14.28 8.24 -38.23
N ASP A 421 15.22 7.28 -38.24
CA ASP A 421 16.58 7.48 -37.75
C ASP A 421 17.54 8.10 -38.79
N ILE A 422 17.08 8.31 -40.04
CA ILE A 422 17.88 8.95 -41.12
C ILE A 422 17.49 10.42 -41.37
N THR A 423 16.41 10.93 -40.74
CA THR A 423 15.91 12.31 -40.97
C THR A 423 16.35 13.35 -39.92
N VAL A 424 17.36 13.05 -39.11
CA VAL A 424 18.01 14.03 -38.21
C VAL A 424 19.51 14.10 -38.48
N PHE A 425 19.91 14.28 -39.75
CA PHE A 425 21.29 14.68 -40.07
C PHE A 425 21.43 15.25 -41.49
N ASP A 426 20.53 16.16 -41.91
CA ASP A 426 20.89 17.08 -42.99
C ASP A 426 20.03 18.35 -42.96
N GLY A 427 20.66 19.51 -42.81
CA GLY A 427 19.93 20.78 -42.76
C GLY A 427 20.70 21.94 -42.13
N SER A 428 21.86 22.31 -42.67
CA SER A 428 22.32 23.71 -42.61
C SER A 428 23.45 23.98 -43.62
N LEU A 429 23.09 24.16 -44.88
CA LEU A 429 23.92 24.84 -45.88
C LEU A 429 23.08 25.97 -46.49
N GLY A 430 23.35 27.20 -46.05
CA GLY A 430 22.63 28.39 -46.46
C GLY A 430 23.47 29.65 -46.31
N SER A 431 24.24 29.94 -47.37
CA SER A 431 24.55 31.26 -47.94
C SER A 431 24.90 32.42 -46.98
N GLY A 432 26.19 32.79 -46.96
CA GLY A 432 26.66 34.11 -46.52
C GLY A 432 27.76 34.60 -47.46
N ARG A 433 27.43 35.56 -48.34
CA ARG A 433 28.42 36.32 -49.11
C ARG A 433 28.41 37.79 -48.66
N THR A 434 29.63 38.30 -48.53
CA THR A 434 30.11 39.70 -48.64
C THR A 434 29.83 40.69 -47.50
N SER A 435 30.88 41.04 -46.75
CA SER A 435 31.55 42.37 -46.75
C SER A 435 32.58 42.42 -45.61
N CYS A 436 33.88 42.48 -45.94
CA CYS A 436 34.75 43.65 -45.87
C CYS A 436 35.23 44.05 -44.44
N SER A 437 36.55 43.90 -44.28
CA SER A 437 37.49 44.84 -43.66
C SER A 437 38.00 44.62 -42.23
N SER A 438 39.34 44.76 -42.17
CA SER A 438 40.23 45.19 -41.09
C SER A 438 40.51 44.26 -39.93
N ASN A 439 41.60 43.50 -40.11
CA ASN A 439 42.54 43.14 -39.06
C ASN A 439 43.22 44.40 -38.48
N ILE A 440 43.20 44.53 -37.16
CA ILE A 440 44.22 45.25 -36.38
C ILE A 440 44.48 44.41 -35.10
N PRO A 441 45.72 43.96 -34.82
CA PRO A 441 46.15 43.45 -33.51
C PRO A 441 46.80 44.61 -32.71
N PRO A 442 47.40 44.46 -31.50
CA PRO A 442 47.74 43.25 -30.76
C PRO A 442 47.56 43.36 -29.21
N SER A 443 48.14 42.36 -28.53
CA SER A 443 48.98 42.46 -27.31
C SER A 443 48.34 42.45 -25.91
N TYR A 444 48.76 41.41 -25.18
CA TYR A 444 49.30 41.41 -23.81
C TYR A 444 48.58 42.25 -22.74
N ALA A 445 47.95 41.56 -21.79
CA ALA A 445 48.47 41.37 -20.43
C ALA A 445 47.56 40.40 -19.67
#